data_AF-A0A1V2YMQ2-F1
#
_entry.id   AF-A0A1V2YMQ2-F1
#
_cell.length_a   1.000
_cell.length_b   1.000
_cell.length_c   1.000
_cell.angle_alpha   90.00
_cell.angle_beta   90.00
_cell.angle_gamma   90.00
#
_symmetry.space_group_name_H-M   'P 1'
#
loop_
_entity.id
_entity.type
_entity.pdbx_description
1 polymer ?
#
loop_
_entity_poly.entity_id
_entity_poly.type
_entity_poly.pdbx_seq_one_letter_code
_entity_poly.pdbx_strand_id
1 'polypeptide(L)'
;MKKEVIIGVNQQTRKVYFNPKFMDIPKSIKEELQDKIIKLAEETKGIVLVSFYNNGNVYIEQQDAFADEIAVDMAINNFINNNRQLINSLKTWYLMYRTREGKLAREIFIHNSRKHTPQEFSKYFSTMVEDE
;
A
#
# COMPACT_ATOMS: atom_id res chain seq x y z
N MET A 1 -2.23 -14.37 -8.49
CA MET A 1 -2.10 -12.91 -8.71
C MET A 1 -0.70 -12.49 -8.29
N LYS A 2 -0.03 -11.58 -9.03
CA LYS A 2 1.30 -11.09 -8.64
C LYS A 2 1.16 -10.20 -7.40
N LYS A 3 1.93 -10.48 -6.35
CA LYS A 3 2.04 -9.66 -5.14
C LYS A 3 3.42 -9.02 -5.06
N GLU A 4 3.49 -7.81 -4.54
CA GLU A 4 4.75 -7.10 -4.31
C GLU A 4 4.85 -6.66 -2.85
N VAL A 5 5.92 -7.09 -2.17
CA VAL A 5 6.14 -6.84 -0.74
C VAL A 5 6.45 -5.36 -0.52
N ILE A 6 5.78 -4.74 0.45
CA ILE A 6 5.95 -3.35 0.86
C ILE A 6 6.83 -3.28 2.11
N ILE A 7 6.47 -4.07 3.13
CA ILE A 7 7.16 -4.11 4.41
C ILE A 7 7.23 -5.56 4.90
N GLY A 8 8.35 -5.94 5.50
CA GLY A 8 8.53 -7.19 6.20
C GLY A 8 9.10 -6.93 7.59
N VAL A 9 8.54 -7.56 8.60
CA VAL A 9 9.02 -7.48 9.98
C VAL A 9 9.33 -8.88 10.47
N ASN A 10 10.55 -9.07 10.96
CA ASN A 10 10.96 -10.30 11.62
C ASN A 10 11.03 -10.04 13.13
N GLN A 11 10.10 -10.63 13.88
CA GLN A 11 9.98 -10.45 15.33
C GLN A 11 11.24 -10.90 16.07
N GLN A 12 11.79 -12.07 15.72
CA GLN A 12 12.91 -12.69 16.43
C GLN A 12 14.20 -11.86 16.33
N THR A 13 14.50 -11.36 15.13
CA THR A 13 15.70 -10.55 14.87
C THR A 13 15.46 -9.05 15.07
N ARG A 14 14.22 -8.63 15.33
CA ARG A 14 13.77 -7.23 15.41
C ARG A 14 14.18 -6.40 14.17
N LYS A 15 14.25 -7.05 13.01
CA LYS A 15 14.59 -6.38 11.74
C LYS A 15 13.33 -5.99 11.01
N VAL A 16 13.33 -4.76 10.51
CA VAL A 16 12.28 -4.20 9.64
C VAL A 16 12.90 -3.93 8.28
N TYR A 17 12.26 -4.42 7.23
CA TYR A 17 12.58 -4.11 5.85
C TYR A 17 11.41 -3.35 5.24
N PHE A 18 11.70 -2.21 4.60
CA PHE A 18 10.74 -1.47 3.79
C PHE A 18 11.24 -1.42 2.35
N ASN A 19 10.38 -1.76 1.39
CA ASN A 19 10.77 -1.85 0.00
C ASN A 19 10.98 -0.44 -0.60
N PRO A 20 12.17 -0.15 -1.18
CA PRO A 20 12.50 1.15 -1.77
C PRO A 20 11.50 1.66 -2.81
N LYS A 21 10.83 0.76 -3.53
CA LYS A 21 9.81 1.10 -4.55
C LYS A 21 8.56 1.78 -3.98
N PHE A 22 8.37 1.74 -2.67
CA PHE A 22 7.20 2.30 -1.97
C PHE A 22 7.58 3.43 -1.02
N MET A 23 8.78 4.01 -1.18
CA MET A 23 9.27 5.10 -0.31
C MET A 23 8.50 6.41 -0.49
N ASP A 24 7.78 6.57 -1.59
CA ASP A 24 6.88 7.68 -1.91
C ASP A 24 5.47 7.53 -1.27
N ILE A 25 5.19 6.46 -0.53
CA ILE A 25 4.03 6.42 0.38
C ILE A 25 4.19 7.57 1.40
N PRO A 26 3.12 8.35 1.68
CA PRO A 26 3.16 9.42 2.67
C PRO A 26 3.76 8.97 4.00
N LYS A 27 4.63 9.82 4.57
CA LYS A 27 5.41 9.50 5.78
C LYS A 27 4.54 9.00 6.94
N SER A 28 3.43 9.69 7.23
CA SER A 28 2.50 9.31 8.29
C SER A 28 1.91 7.91 8.11
N ILE A 29 1.56 7.54 6.88
CA ILE A 29 1.03 6.20 6.55
C ILE A 29 2.11 5.14 6.73
N LYS A 30 3.37 5.43 6.33
CA LYS A 30 4.49 4.49 6.51
C LYS A 30 4.81 4.25 7.99
N GLU A 31 4.85 5.33 8.78
CA GLU A 31 5.11 5.25 10.22
C GLU A 31 4.01 4.46 10.93
N GLU A 32 2.73 4.78 10.65
CA GLU A 32 1.60 4.04 11.21
C GLU A 32 1.64 2.55 10.79
N LEU A 33 1.89 2.26 9.50
CA LEU A 33 2.01 0.89 9.01
C LEU A 33 3.13 0.13 9.72
N GLN A 34 4.32 0.73 9.83
CA GLN A 34 5.45 0.09 10.47
C GLN A 34 5.16 -0.25 11.93
N ASP A 35 4.65 0.71 12.72
CA ASP A 35 4.32 0.49 14.13
C ASP A 35 3.28 -0.62 14.31
N LYS A 36 2.29 -0.66 13.41
CA LYS A 36 1.21 -1.64 13.44
C LYS A 36 1.70 -3.05 13.07
N ILE A 37 2.56 -3.18 12.06
CA ILE A 37 3.08 -4.49 11.64
C ILE A 37 4.11 -5.04 12.62
N ILE A 38 4.87 -4.18 13.30
CA ILE A 38 5.73 -4.61 14.42
C ILE A 38 4.88 -5.28 15.51
N LYS A 39 3.80 -4.63 15.94
CA LYS A 39 2.89 -5.20 16.95
C LYS A 39 2.25 -6.50 16.50
N LEU A 40 1.82 -6.58 15.23
CA LEU A 40 1.26 -7.82 14.68
C LEU A 40 2.28 -8.95 14.64
N ALA A 41 3.54 -8.66 14.28
CA ALA A 41 4.62 -9.64 14.30
C ALA A 41 4.94 -10.12 15.72
N GLU A 42 4.84 -9.25 16.73
CA GLU A 42 4.95 -9.61 18.15
C GLU A 42 3.80 -10.52 18.61
N GLU A 43 2.56 -10.20 18.24
CA GLU A 43 1.36 -11.00 18.56
C GLU A 43 1.41 -12.41 17.93
N THR A 44 1.82 -12.48 16.66
CA THR A 44 1.88 -13.72 15.88
C THR A 44 3.22 -14.45 15.97
N LYS A 45 4.19 -13.91 16.72
CA LYS A 45 5.51 -14.48 17.03
C LYS A 45 6.34 -14.96 15.82
N GLY A 46 6.20 -14.32 14.66
CA GLY A 46 6.97 -14.73 13.47
C GLY A 46 7.33 -13.59 12.52
N ILE A 47 7.50 -13.94 11.25
CA ILE A 47 7.82 -12.98 10.19
C ILE A 47 6.51 -12.55 9.54
N VAL A 48 6.17 -11.27 9.62
CA VAL A 48 4.97 -10.72 8.95
C VAL A 48 5.40 -9.97 7.71
N LEU A 49 4.77 -10.30 6.58
CA LEU A 49 4.96 -9.62 5.31
C LEU A 49 3.65 -8.94 4.90
N VAL A 50 3.77 -7.69 4.45
CA VAL A 50 2.65 -6.95 3.85
C VAL A 50 2.97 -6.69 2.40
N SER A 51 2.03 -7.03 1.52
CA SER A 51 2.17 -6.89 0.07
C SER A 51 0.97 -6.18 -0.53
N PHE A 52 1.17 -5.58 -1.70
CA PHE A 52 0.06 -5.19 -2.58
C PHE A 52 -0.18 -6.27 -3.64
N TYR A 53 -1.45 -6.54 -3.90
CA TYR A 53 -1.86 -7.11 -5.18
C TYR A 53 -1.89 -6.03 -6.27
N ASN A 54 -1.88 -6.46 -7.53
CA ASN A 54 -1.94 -5.56 -8.69
C ASN A 54 -3.19 -4.64 -8.73
N ASN A 55 -4.25 -4.98 -8.00
CA ASN A 55 -5.47 -4.18 -7.84
C ASN A 55 -5.46 -3.25 -6.60
N GLY A 56 -4.32 -3.14 -5.91
CA GLY A 56 -4.14 -2.31 -4.72
C GLY A 56 -4.70 -2.90 -3.42
N ASN A 57 -5.27 -4.10 -3.45
CA ASN A 57 -5.63 -4.78 -2.21
C ASN A 57 -4.37 -5.10 -1.40
N VAL A 58 -4.43 -4.83 -0.10
CA VAL A 58 -3.39 -5.18 0.85
C VAL A 58 -3.54 -6.65 1.23
N TYR A 59 -2.42 -7.37 1.20
CA TYR A 59 -2.32 -8.75 1.65
C TYR A 59 -1.30 -8.82 2.79
N ILE A 60 -1.66 -9.52 3.86
CA ILE A 60 -0.80 -9.72 5.01
C ILE A 60 -0.68 -11.23 5.19
N GLU A 61 0.55 -11.70 5.34
CA GLU A 61 0.84 -13.09 5.64
C GLU A 61 1.89 -13.16 6.74
N GLN A 62 1.84 -14.25 7.50
CA GLN A 62 2.85 -14.59 8.48
C GLN A 62 3.60 -15.83 7.98
N GLN A 63 4.90 -15.88 8.25
CA GLN A 63 5.76 -17.03 7.96
C GLN A 63 6.37 -17.56 9.26
N ASP A 64 5.90 -18.72 9.70
CA ASP A 64 6.48 -19.56 10.74
C ASP A 64 5.98 -21.00 10.56
N ALA A 65 6.89 -21.98 10.66
CA ALA A 65 6.56 -23.40 10.49
C ALA A 65 5.82 -24.00 11.69
N PHE A 66 5.84 -23.32 12.86
CA PHE A 66 5.25 -23.82 14.10
C PHE A 66 4.06 -22.99 14.58
N ALA A 67 3.54 -22.10 13.74
CA ALA A 67 2.40 -21.26 14.09
C ALA A 67 1.08 -22.05 14.16
N ASP A 68 0.21 -21.62 15.07
CA ASP A 68 -1.22 -21.96 15.01
C ASP A 68 -1.87 -21.10 13.91
N GLU A 69 -2.12 -21.72 12.76
CA GLU A 69 -2.64 -21.05 11.56
C GLU A 69 -3.99 -20.35 11.82
N ILE A 70 -4.88 -20.95 12.62
CA ILE A 70 -6.20 -20.37 12.92
C ILE A 70 -6.03 -19.10 13.76
N ALA A 71 -5.16 -19.15 14.77
CA ALA A 71 -4.89 -17.99 15.61
C ALA A 71 -4.25 -16.84 14.81
N VAL A 72 -3.31 -17.17 13.92
CA VAL A 72 -2.65 -16.20 13.04
C VAL A 72 -3.65 -15.55 12.07
N ASP A 73 -4.48 -16.36 11.40
CA ASP A 73 -5.51 -15.86 10.49
C ASP A 73 -6.51 -14.96 11.21
N MET A 74 -6.92 -15.33 12.43
CA MET A 74 -7.78 -14.51 13.26
C MET A 74 -7.12 -13.16 13.61
N ALA A 75 -5.84 -13.18 13.99
CA ALA A 75 -5.08 -11.96 14.30
C ALA A 75 -4.96 -11.04 13.08
N ILE A 76 -4.65 -11.59 11.89
CA ILE A 76 -4.58 -10.83 10.64
C ILE A 76 -5.96 -10.25 10.27
N ASN A 77 -7.03 -11.03 10.41
CA ASN A 77 -8.39 -10.55 10.13
C ASN A 77 -8.79 -9.42 11.09
N ASN A 78 -8.50 -9.57 12.39
CA ASN A 78 -8.73 -8.53 13.39
C ASN A 78 -7.90 -7.27 13.06
N PHE A 79 -6.65 -7.43 12.64
CA PHE A 79 -5.81 -6.32 12.20
C PHE A 79 -6.46 -5.54 11.04
N ILE A 80 -6.90 -6.24 9.98
CA ILE A 80 -7.53 -5.59 8.82
C ILE A 80 -8.83 -4.86 9.23
N ASN A 81 -9.62 -5.47 10.12
CA ASN A 81 -10.90 -4.90 10.57
C ASN A 81 -10.72 -3.70 11.51
N ASN A 82 -9.71 -3.72 12.37
CA ASN A 82 -9.45 -2.63 13.31
C ASN A 82 -8.67 -1.47 12.69
N ASN A 83 -7.99 -1.69 11.56
CA ASN A 83 -7.16 -0.68 10.89
C ASN A 83 -7.70 -0.34 9.49
N ARG A 84 -9.03 -0.36 9.29
CA ARG A 84 -9.67 -0.12 7.99
C ARG A 84 -9.26 1.20 7.34
N GLN A 85 -9.07 2.25 8.12
CA GLN A 85 -8.61 3.54 7.61
C GLN A 85 -7.21 3.42 6.98
N LEU A 86 -6.24 2.84 7.69
CA LEU A 86 -4.90 2.60 7.18
C LEU A 86 -4.90 1.74 5.91
N ILE A 87 -5.65 0.62 5.93
CA ILE A 87 -5.77 -0.28 4.77
C ILE A 87 -6.37 0.44 3.55
N ASN A 88 -7.40 1.25 3.77
CA ASN A 88 -8.02 2.05 2.72
C ASN A 88 -7.09 3.16 2.21
N SER A 89 -6.31 3.79 3.08
CA SER A 89 -5.32 4.80 2.69
C SER A 89 -4.21 4.18 1.82
N LEU A 90 -3.71 3.00 2.19
CA LEU A 90 -2.74 2.24 1.40
C LEU A 90 -3.30 1.85 0.03
N LYS A 91 -4.52 1.32 -0.01
CA LYS A 91 -5.20 0.97 -1.26
C LYS A 91 -5.42 2.18 -2.15
N THR A 92 -5.92 3.28 -1.59
CA THR A 92 -6.15 4.54 -2.32
C THR A 92 -4.85 5.09 -2.89
N TRP A 93 -3.78 5.09 -2.10
CA TRP A 93 -2.47 5.48 -2.58
C TRP A 93 -1.99 4.59 -3.72
N TYR A 94 -2.12 3.26 -3.60
CA TYR A 94 -1.72 2.35 -4.66
C TYR A 94 -2.48 2.65 -5.96
N LEU A 95 -3.81 2.78 -5.88
CA LEU A 95 -4.64 3.09 -7.04
C LEU A 95 -4.21 4.41 -7.70
N MET A 96 -4.04 5.49 -6.92
CA MET A 96 -3.67 6.80 -7.46
C MET A 96 -2.25 6.88 -8.04
N TYR A 97 -1.29 6.11 -7.51
CA TYR A 97 0.14 6.26 -7.83
C TYR A 97 0.74 5.08 -8.61
N ARG A 98 0.05 3.94 -8.70
CA ARG A 98 0.55 2.71 -9.34
C ARG A 98 -0.34 2.19 -10.46
N THR A 99 -1.52 2.78 -10.69
CA THR A 99 -2.35 2.44 -11.86
C THR A 99 -2.44 3.60 -12.85
N ARG A 100 -2.71 3.27 -14.12
CA ARG A 100 -2.85 4.25 -15.21
C ARG A 100 -4.03 5.18 -14.93
N GLU A 101 -5.17 4.61 -14.57
CA GLU A 101 -6.42 5.32 -14.31
C GLU A 101 -6.28 6.29 -13.14
N GLY A 102 -5.62 5.87 -12.07
CA GLY A 102 -5.37 6.73 -10.92
C GLY A 102 -4.40 7.86 -11.21
N LYS A 103 -3.36 7.61 -12.03
CA LYS A 103 -2.44 8.65 -12.48
C LYS A 103 -3.18 9.72 -13.30
N LEU A 104 -3.98 9.29 -14.28
CA LEU A 104 -4.83 10.19 -15.09
C LEU A 104 -5.76 11.01 -14.20
N ALA A 105 -6.51 10.36 -13.30
CA ALA A 105 -7.44 11.04 -12.41
C ALA A 105 -6.71 12.11 -11.56
N ARG A 106 -5.57 11.76 -10.97
CA ARG A 106 -4.76 12.68 -10.16
C ARG A 106 -4.30 13.89 -10.97
N GLU A 107 -3.84 13.68 -12.19
CA GLU A 107 -3.38 14.76 -13.08
C GLU A 107 -4.55 15.69 -13.46
N ILE A 108 -5.73 15.14 -13.75
CA ILE A 108 -6.96 15.93 -13.98
C ILE A 108 -7.30 16.79 -12.75
N PHE A 109 -7.28 16.20 -11.55
CA PHE A 109 -7.56 16.95 -10.31
C PHE A 109 -6.57 18.09 -10.08
N ILE A 110 -5.27 17.85 -10.28
CA ILE A 110 -4.25 18.88 -10.14
C ILE A 110 -4.45 20.00 -11.16
N HIS A 111 -4.80 19.66 -12.40
CA HIS A 111 -4.95 20.63 -13.49
C HIS A 111 -6.21 21.49 -13.32
N ASN A 112 -7.35 20.90 -12.92
CA ASN A 112 -8.59 21.64 -12.64
C ASN A 112 -8.43 22.61 -11.46
N SER A 113 -7.56 22.28 -10.50
CA SER A 113 -7.25 23.16 -9.36
C SER A 113 -6.46 24.42 -9.77
N ARG A 114 -5.89 24.47 -10.98
CA ARG A 114 -5.03 25.57 -11.47
C ARG A 114 -5.73 26.60 -12.38
N LYS A 115 -7.05 26.55 -12.55
CA LYS A 115 -7.83 27.45 -13.44
C LYS A 115 -7.26 27.53 -14.88
N HIS A 116 -6.87 26.40 -15.46
CA HIS A 116 -6.45 26.37 -16.86
C HIS A 116 -7.64 26.48 -17.82
N THR A 117 -7.37 26.96 -19.03
CA THR A 117 -8.37 27.02 -20.11
C THR A 117 -8.65 25.63 -20.68
N PRO A 118 -9.84 25.37 -21.25
CA PRO A 118 -10.16 24.08 -21.87
C PRO A 118 -9.17 23.64 -22.96
N GLN A 119 -8.56 24.59 -23.70
CA GLN A 119 -7.59 24.26 -24.75
C GLN A 119 -6.26 23.76 -24.17
N GLU A 120 -5.78 24.34 -23.08
CA GLU A 120 -4.55 23.91 -22.39
C GLU A 120 -4.72 22.49 -21.83
N PHE A 121 -5.89 22.21 -21.24
CA PHE A 121 -6.23 20.89 -20.72
C PHE A 121 -6.29 19.85 -21.86
N SER A 122 -6.94 20.17 -22.98
CA SER A 122 -7.00 19.26 -24.14
C SER A 122 -5.62 18.93 -24.68
N LYS A 123 -4.73 19.92 -24.82
CA LYS A 123 -3.37 19.71 -25.33
C LYS A 123 -2.54 18.82 -24.39
N TYR A 124 -2.64 19.06 -23.08
CA TYR A 124 -1.96 18.26 -22.07
C TYR A 124 -2.47 16.81 -22.05
N PHE A 125 -3.78 16.62 -22.16
CA PHE A 125 -4.37 15.28 -22.17
C PHE A 125 -3.96 14.48 -23.41
N SER A 126 -3.93 15.10 -24.60
CA SER A 126 -3.44 14.45 -25.82
C SER A 126 -1.99 13.95 -25.68
N THR A 127 -1.07 14.77 -25.13
CA THR A 127 0.32 14.35 -24.93
C THR A 127 0.49 13.16 -23.98
N MET A 128 -0.45 12.98 -23.06
CA MET A 128 -0.40 11.94 -22.04
C MET A 128 -0.95 10.59 -22.51
N VAL A 129 -1.74 10.62 -23.59
CA VAL A 129 -2.30 9.42 -24.25
C VAL A 129 -1.40 8.96 -25.41
N GLU A 130 -0.59 9.85 -25.98
CA GLU A 130 0.29 9.58 -27.12
C GLU A 130 1.67 8.98 -26.76
N ASP A 131 2.11 9.00 -25.50
CA ASP A 131 3.36 8.35 -25.04
C ASP A 131 3.21 6.81 -24.89
N GLU A 132 2.68 6.14 -25.92
CA GLU A 132 2.67 4.67 -26.10
C GLU A 132 3.77 4.19 -27.05
#